data_AF-A0A315TLF9-F1
#
_entry.id   AF-A0A315TLF9-F1
#
_cell.length_a   1.000
_cell.length_b   1.000
_cell.length_c   1.000
_cell.angle_alpha   90.00
_cell.angle_beta   90.00
_cell.angle_gamma   90.00
#
_symmetry.space_group_name_H-M   'P 1'
#
loop_
_entity.id
_entity.type
_entity.pdbx_description
1 polymer ?
#
loop_
_entity_poly.entity_id
_entity_poly.type
_entity_poly.pdbx_seq_one_letter_code
_entity_poly.pdbx_strand_id
1 'polypeptide(L)'
;MTNNLSVVINSDAQQVWTMLREPARIAQWHGWNADDQEAEINEIYFGPNVVEGADHTSLVVDGGDVFTLKPVPTGTEVSVTRAAIDHNSEWAAWDEDITQGWLTFLHQLRFALERHPHGKRRTFFFSVPGTGGSAIENLGLSDVPAPGDPYSLTLPTGEEISGKVWFRSNHQVGLTVHNYAEHGEGLLIVADQPAIADVRPDGGSLAIVSTYDLGAHQLDAIRNYWDKWRAENYPTSDPVH
;
A
#
# COMPACT_ATOMS: atom_id res chain seq x y z
N MET A 1 15.63 9.41 14.63
CA MET A 1 14.28 9.81 15.06
C MET A 1 13.37 8.65 14.71
N THR A 2 12.57 8.14 15.63
CA THR A 2 11.66 7.02 15.35
C THR A 2 10.56 7.53 14.42
N ASN A 3 10.54 7.04 13.17
CA ASN A 3 9.49 7.34 12.20
C ASN A 3 8.21 6.63 12.64
N ASN A 4 7.39 7.29 13.46
CA ASN A 4 6.10 6.75 13.88
C ASN A 4 5.06 7.06 12.81
N LEU A 5 4.60 6.03 12.11
CA LEU A 5 3.54 6.11 11.10
C LEU A 5 2.23 5.78 11.80
N SER A 6 1.15 6.55 11.61
CA SER A 6 -0.14 6.20 12.20
C SER A 6 -1.33 6.56 11.33
N VAL A 7 -2.39 5.77 11.46
CA VAL A 7 -3.70 6.00 10.88
C VAL A 7 -4.78 5.70 11.91
N VAL A 8 -5.89 6.42 11.87
CA VAL A 8 -7.10 6.05 12.61
C VAL A 8 -7.98 5.24 11.70
N ILE A 9 -8.30 4.01 12.12
CA ILE A 9 -9.20 3.10 11.42
C ILE A 9 -10.56 3.14 12.12
N ASN A 10 -11.63 3.40 11.39
CA ASN A 10 -13.00 3.36 11.90
C ASN A 10 -13.49 1.91 12.12
N SER A 11 -12.82 1.21 13.04
CA SER A 11 -13.05 -0.18 13.42
C SER A 11 -12.54 -0.38 14.85
N ASP A 12 -13.12 -1.32 15.58
CA ASP A 12 -12.67 -1.62 16.94
C ASP A 12 -11.31 -2.33 16.95
N ALA A 13 -10.61 -2.27 18.08
CA ALA A 13 -9.24 -2.81 18.18
C ALA A 13 -9.21 -4.34 17.99
N GLN A 14 -10.30 -5.05 18.32
CA GLN A 14 -10.39 -6.49 18.15
C GLN A 14 -10.44 -6.86 16.66
N GLN A 15 -11.21 -6.15 15.85
CA GLN A 15 -11.27 -6.32 14.40
C GLN A 15 -9.93 -6.01 13.74
N VAL A 16 -9.26 -4.93 14.16
CA VAL A 16 -7.89 -4.61 13.70
C VAL A 16 -6.93 -5.72 14.07
N TRP A 17 -6.99 -6.23 15.30
CA TRP A 17 -6.13 -7.34 15.75
C TRP A 17 -6.33 -8.59 14.90
N THR A 18 -7.57 -8.95 14.60
CA THR A 18 -7.88 -10.07 13.69
C THR A 18 -7.23 -9.89 12.32
N MET A 19 -7.21 -8.67 11.77
CA MET A 19 -6.55 -8.38 10.49
C MET A 19 -5.03 -8.53 10.53
N LEU A 20 -4.41 -8.45 11.72
CA LEU A 20 -2.97 -8.62 11.92
C LEU A 20 -2.56 -10.06 12.24
N ARG A 21 -3.52 -10.94 12.58
CA ARG A 21 -3.23 -12.30 13.09
C ARG A 21 -3.83 -13.44 12.28
N GLU A 22 -4.78 -13.18 11.38
CA GLU A 22 -5.29 -14.20 10.47
C GLU A 22 -4.60 -14.11 9.09
N PRO A 23 -3.83 -15.12 8.62
CA PRO A 23 -3.10 -15.05 7.35
C PRO A 23 -3.98 -14.68 6.15
N ALA A 24 -5.17 -15.26 6.07
CA ALA A 24 -6.14 -14.96 5.00
C ALA A 24 -6.64 -13.51 5.04
N ARG A 25 -6.67 -12.87 6.23
CA ARG A 25 -7.01 -11.46 6.41
C ARG A 25 -5.84 -10.57 6.07
N ILE A 26 -4.62 -10.94 6.47
CA ILE A 26 -3.39 -10.24 6.11
C ILE A 26 -3.25 -10.14 4.59
N ALA A 27 -3.53 -11.22 3.87
CA ALA A 27 -3.53 -11.23 2.40
C ALA A 27 -4.50 -10.22 1.75
N GLN A 28 -5.52 -9.74 2.48
CA GLN A 28 -6.46 -8.73 1.99
C GLN A 28 -5.94 -7.29 2.11
N TRP A 29 -4.77 -7.05 2.71
CA TRP A 29 -4.22 -5.70 2.84
C TRP A 29 -2.69 -5.60 2.80
N HIS A 30 -1.94 -6.66 3.09
CA HIS A 30 -0.49 -6.67 3.03
C HIS A 30 0.01 -7.12 1.65
N GLY A 31 1.08 -6.48 1.17
CA GLY A 31 1.68 -6.80 -0.13
C GLY A 31 0.71 -6.70 -1.30
N TRP A 32 1.04 -7.41 -2.37
CA TRP A 32 0.30 -7.57 -3.62
C TRP A 32 0.19 -9.05 -4.00
N ASN A 33 -0.57 -9.36 -5.05
CA ASN A 33 -0.75 -10.71 -5.56
C ASN A 33 0.52 -11.15 -6.27
N ALA A 34 1.37 -11.88 -5.54
CA ALA A 34 2.55 -12.55 -6.05
C ALA A 34 2.58 -14.00 -5.56
N ASP A 35 3.30 -14.88 -6.27
CA ASP A 35 3.38 -16.30 -5.96
C ASP A 35 3.98 -16.58 -4.56
N ASP A 36 4.80 -15.66 -4.06
CA ASP A 36 5.48 -15.73 -2.76
C ASP A 36 4.77 -14.97 -1.64
N GLN A 37 3.61 -14.34 -1.89
CA GLN A 37 2.90 -13.54 -0.89
C GLN A 37 2.59 -14.31 0.40
N GLU A 38 2.21 -15.59 0.29
CA GLU A 38 1.95 -16.43 1.47
C GLU A 38 3.21 -16.67 2.29
N ALA A 39 4.37 -16.86 1.63
CA ALA A 39 5.63 -17.06 2.32
C ALA A 39 6.08 -15.76 3.02
N GLU A 40 5.97 -14.62 2.34
CA GLU A 40 6.26 -13.29 2.90
C GLU A 40 5.39 -13.00 4.15
N ILE A 41 4.09 -13.25 4.07
CA ILE A 41 3.18 -13.06 5.22
C ILE A 41 3.60 -13.93 6.40
N ASN A 42 3.96 -15.20 6.15
CA ASN A 42 4.40 -16.12 7.20
C ASN A 42 5.71 -15.66 7.84
N GLU A 43 6.66 -15.19 7.05
CA GLU A 43 7.94 -14.67 7.54
C GLU A 43 7.74 -13.45 8.44
N ILE A 44 7.01 -12.44 7.95
CA ILE A 44 6.84 -11.15 8.65
C ILE A 44 5.95 -11.29 9.90
N TYR A 45 4.81 -11.97 9.80
CA TYR A 45 3.77 -11.95 10.84
C TYR A 45 3.71 -13.21 11.70
N PHE A 46 4.42 -14.27 11.34
CA PHE A 46 4.38 -15.55 12.06
C PHE A 46 5.77 -16.20 12.24
N GLY A 47 6.83 -15.45 11.92
CA GLY A 47 8.21 -15.87 12.13
C GLY A 47 8.59 -16.04 13.61
N PRO A 48 9.76 -16.64 13.90
CA PRO A 48 10.19 -16.96 15.27
C PRO A 48 10.44 -15.74 16.16
N ASN A 49 10.66 -14.54 15.57
CA ASN A 49 10.91 -13.30 16.31
C ASN A 49 9.64 -12.48 16.55
N VAL A 50 8.48 -12.96 16.10
CA VAL A 50 7.21 -12.26 16.27
C VAL A 50 6.77 -12.36 17.73
N VAL A 51 6.40 -11.23 18.34
CA VAL A 51 5.97 -11.15 19.73
C VAL A 51 4.65 -10.41 19.85
N GLU A 52 3.64 -11.08 20.39
CA GLU A 52 2.34 -10.50 20.70
C GLU A 52 2.32 -9.89 22.10
N GLY A 53 1.77 -8.67 22.22
CA GLY A 53 1.45 -8.07 23.51
C GLY A 53 0.34 -8.86 24.23
N ALA A 54 0.47 -9.02 25.55
CA ALA A 54 -0.45 -9.85 26.35
C ALA A 54 -1.91 -9.36 26.34
N ASP A 55 -2.15 -8.11 25.98
CA ASP A 55 -3.47 -7.48 25.89
C ASP A 55 -3.96 -7.29 24.45
N HIS A 56 -3.25 -7.86 23.46
CA HIS A 56 -3.55 -7.73 22.03
C HIS A 56 -3.57 -6.27 21.53
N THR A 57 -2.76 -5.39 22.15
CA THR A 57 -2.60 -4.00 21.72
C THR A 57 -1.27 -3.72 21.05
N SER A 58 -0.36 -4.70 20.98
CA SER A 58 0.91 -4.57 20.28
C SER A 58 1.35 -5.86 19.60
N LEU A 59 2.04 -5.73 18.47
CA LEU A 59 2.63 -6.84 17.72
C LEU A 59 4.00 -6.40 17.21
N VAL A 60 5.05 -7.05 17.70
CA VAL A 60 6.38 -6.98 17.11
C VAL A 60 6.41 -7.96 15.94
N VAL A 61 6.63 -7.47 14.73
CA VAL A 61 6.80 -8.32 13.54
C VAL A 61 8.27 -8.72 13.35
N ASP A 62 8.53 -9.69 12.48
CA ASP A 62 9.90 -9.99 12.07
C ASP A 62 10.55 -8.74 11.44
N GLY A 63 11.86 -8.56 11.66
CA GLY A 63 12.54 -7.27 11.46
C GLY A 63 12.42 -6.28 12.64
N GLY A 64 11.55 -6.55 13.62
CA GLY A 64 11.49 -5.81 14.90
C GLY A 64 10.61 -4.57 14.91
N ASP A 65 9.93 -4.26 13.80
CA ASP A 65 8.96 -3.17 13.73
C ASP A 65 7.74 -3.49 14.61
N VAL A 66 7.12 -2.46 15.21
CA VAL A 66 6.08 -2.65 16.22
C VAL A 66 4.77 -2.00 15.79
N PHE A 67 3.74 -2.80 15.58
CA PHE A 67 2.36 -2.34 15.52
C PHE A 67 1.85 -2.05 16.93
N THR A 68 1.17 -0.92 17.11
CA THR A 68 0.44 -0.58 18.34
C THR A 68 -0.99 -0.19 18.00
N LEU A 69 -1.95 -0.68 18.79
CA LEU A 69 -3.37 -0.46 18.63
C LEU A 69 -3.86 0.30 19.86
N LYS A 70 -4.40 1.51 19.64
CA LYS A 70 -4.93 2.35 20.70
C LYS A 70 -6.38 2.72 20.39
N PRO A 71 -7.35 2.24 21.18
CA PRO A 71 -8.73 2.69 21.05
C PRO A 71 -8.84 4.21 21.19
N VAL A 72 -9.57 4.84 20.28
CA VAL A 72 -9.86 6.28 20.24
C VAL A 72 -11.37 6.49 19.97
N PRO A 73 -11.94 7.68 20.21
CA PRO A 73 -13.38 7.88 20.08
C PRO A 73 -13.99 7.51 18.71
N THR A 74 -13.19 7.59 17.63
CA THR A 74 -13.62 7.33 16.26
C THR A 74 -13.17 5.98 15.71
N GLY A 75 -12.68 5.07 16.57
CA GLY A 75 -12.19 3.74 16.17
C GLY A 75 -10.89 3.38 16.87
N THR A 76 -9.87 2.97 16.11
CA THR A 76 -8.57 2.55 16.63
C THR A 76 -7.46 3.29 15.91
N GLU A 77 -6.60 3.98 16.66
CA GLU A 77 -5.32 4.47 16.15
C GLU A 77 -4.36 3.29 16.04
N VAL A 78 -3.94 2.99 14.81
CA VAL A 78 -2.94 1.96 14.51
C VAL A 78 -1.66 2.67 14.12
N SER A 79 -0.57 2.34 14.79
CA SER A 79 0.75 2.91 14.51
C SER A 79 1.80 1.86 14.28
N VAL A 80 2.76 2.13 13.39
CA VAL A 80 3.98 1.35 13.21
C VAL A 80 5.16 2.18 13.67
N THR A 81 5.89 1.66 14.65
CA THR A 81 7.17 2.21 15.07
C THR A 81 8.28 1.36 14.47
N ARG A 82 9.15 1.99 13.66
CA ARG A 82 10.30 1.32 13.06
C ARG A 82 11.32 0.88 14.11
N ALA A 83 11.90 -0.30 13.94
CA ALA A 83 13.04 -0.78 14.70
C ALA A 83 14.24 0.17 14.54
N ALA A 84 15.17 0.12 15.49
CA ALA A 84 16.39 0.90 15.39
C ALA A 84 17.21 0.41 14.18
N ILE A 85 17.55 1.33 13.28
CA ILE A 85 18.37 1.05 12.11
C ILE A 85 19.76 0.63 12.56
N ASP A 86 20.20 -0.55 12.10
CA ASP A 86 21.62 -0.87 12.11
C ASP A 86 22.29 -0.21 10.90
N HIS A 87 22.99 0.90 11.14
CA HIS A 87 23.69 1.66 10.08
C HIS A 87 24.82 0.89 9.38
N ASN A 88 25.24 -0.25 9.93
CA ASN A 88 26.24 -1.12 9.30
C ASN A 88 25.60 -2.24 8.46
N SER A 89 24.26 -2.35 8.48
CA SER A 89 23.52 -3.31 7.68
C SER A 89 23.37 -2.83 6.24
N GLU A 90 23.34 -3.76 5.29
CA GLU A 90 22.97 -3.48 3.90
C GLU A 90 21.56 -2.90 3.76
N TRP A 91 20.70 -3.15 4.76
CA TRP A 91 19.34 -2.63 4.85
C TRP A 91 19.26 -1.15 5.23
N ALA A 92 20.36 -0.54 5.71
CA ALA A 92 20.37 0.87 6.11
C ALA A 92 20.03 1.81 4.94
N ALA A 93 20.42 1.46 3.71
CA ALA A 93 20.09 2.23 2.52
C ALA A 93 18.60 2.15 2.13
N TRP A 94 17.89 1.14 2.62
CA TRP A 94 16.48 0.86 2.31
C TRP A 94 15.51 1.36 3.39
N ASP A 95 16.00 2.00 4.46
CA ASP A 95 15.17 2.39 5.59
C ASP A 95 13.97 3.26 5.20
N GLU A 96 14.18 4.21 4.29
CA GLU A 96 13.11 5.08 3.79
C GLU A 96 12.12 4.30 2.93
N ASP A 97 12.56 3.42 2.03
CA ASP A 97 11.67 2.54 1.26
C ASP A 97 10.80 1.68 2.17
N ILE A 98 11.39 1.07 3.21
CA ILE A 98 10.64 0.24 4.16
C ILE A 98 9.65 1.11 4.96
N THR A 99 10.03 2.33 5.33
CA THR A 99 9.14 3.28 6.02
C THR A 99 7.95 3.65 5.12
N GLN A 100 8.20 3.94 3.85
CA GLN A 100 7.14 4.22 2.87
C GLN A 100 6.26 2.99 2.62
N GLY A 101 6.84 1.79 2.55
CA GLY A 101 6.09 0.53 2.45
C GLY A 101 5.12 0.31 3.61
N TRP A 102 5.56 0.56 4.86
CA TRP A 102 4.68 0.50 6.02
C TRP A 102 3.54 1.51 5.97
N LEU A 103 3.80 2.74 5.48
CA LEU A 103 2.75 3.74 5.29
C LEU A 103 1.71 3.25 4.28
N THR A 104 2.16 2.70 3.15
CA THR A 104 1.29 2.08 2.15
C THR A 104 0.42 1.00 2.77
N PHE A 105 1.03 0.05 3.51
CA PHE A 105 0.31 -1.06 4.11
C PHE A 105 -0.67 -0.63 5.21
N LEU A 106 -0.35 0.39 6.01
CA LEU A 106 -1.30 0.97 6.97
C LEU A 106 -2.54 1.54 6.28
N HIS A 107 -2.36 2.24 5.15
CA HIS A 107 -3.48 2.75 4.37
C HIS A 107 -4.30 1.65 3.68
N GLN A 108 -3.67 0.56 3.24
CA GLN A 108 -4.36 -0.61 2.71
C GLN A 108 -5.16 -1.34 3.81
N LEU A 109 -4.59 -1.50 5.02
CA LEU A 109 -5.27 -2.09 6.17
C LEU A 109 -6.51 -1.28 6.54
N ARG A 110 -6.35 0.04 6.67
CA ARG A 110 -7.46 0.96 6.93
C ARG A 110 -8.54 0.83 5.86
N PHE A 111 -8.16 0.81 4.59
CA PHE A 111 -9.10 0.72 3.48
C PHE A 111 -9.87 -0.60 3.48
N ALA A 112 -9.17 -1.72 3.66
CA ALA A 112 -9.77 -3.05 3.73
C ALA A 112 -10.79 -3.13 4.88
N LEU A 113 -10.47 -2.64 6.07
CA LEU A 113 -11.40 -2.65 7.21
C LEU A 113 -12.60 -1.73 7.02
N GLU A 114 -12.38 -0.50 6.57
CA GLU A 114 -13.45 0.51 6.48
C GLU A 114 -14.38 0.27 5.29
N ARG A 115 -13.87 -0.30 4.18
CA ARG A 115 -14.62 -0.40 2.92
C ARG A 115 -14.93 -1.83 2.50
N HIS A 116 -14.07 -2.79 2.82
CA HIS A 116 -14.15 -4.17 2.34
C HIS A 116 -13.85 -5.23 3.41
N PRO A 117 -14.49 -5.19 4.60
CA PRO A 117 -14.17 -6.13 5.70
C PRO A 117 -14.42 -7.60 5.34
N HIS A 118 -15.15 -7.85 4.25
CA HIS A 118 -15.48 -9.17 3.71
C HIS A 118 -15.18 -9.32 2.21
N GLY A 119 -14.65 -8.28 1.57
CA GLY A 119 -14.37 -8.29 0.14
C GLY A 119 -13.11 -9.08 -0.20
N LYS A 120 -13.05 -9.63 -1.40
CA LYS A 120 -11.84 -10.31 -1.90
C LYS A 120 -11.01 -9.34 -2.70
N ARG A 121 -9.85 -8.98 -2.17
CA ARG A 121 -8.89 -8.10 -2.83
C ARG A 121 -8.17 -8.84 -3.96
N ARG A 122 -8.08 -8.19 -5.11
CA ARG A 122 -7.10 -8.48 -6.17
C ARG A 122 -6.29 -7.23 -6.41
N THR A 123 -4.99 -7.37 -6.52
CA THR A 123 -4.05 -6.27 -6.72
C THR A 123 -3.33 -6.43 -8.03
N PHE A 124 -3.10 -5.30 -8.71
CA PHE A 124 -2.12 -5.20 -9.78
C PHE A 124 -0.96 -4.35 -9.27
N PHE A 125 0.26 -4.85 -9.46
CA PHE A 125 1.47 -4.18 -9.01
C PHE A 125 2.47 -4.04 -10.15
N PHE A 126 3.12 -2.88 -10.21
CA PHE A 126 4.33 -2.72 -11.01
C PHE A 126 5.21 -1.61 -10.42
N SER A 127 6.50 -1.73 -10.67
CA SER A 127 7.50 -0.70 -10.38
C SER A 127 8.21 -0.25 -11.64
N VAL A 128 8.60 1.03 -11.68
CA VAL A 128 9.25 1.66 -12.84
C VAL A 128 10.49 2.42 -12.40
N PRO A 129 11.53 2.51 -13.25
CA PRO A 129 12.74 3.26 -12.95
C PRO A 129 12.47 4.78 -12.96
N GLY A 130 13.20 5.53 -12.13
CA GLY A 130 13.04 6.97 -11.98
C GLY A 130 13.61 7.81 -13.13
N THR A 131 14.23 7.18 -14.14
CA THR A 131 14.77 7.87 -15.33
C THR A 131 13.71 8.66 -16.11
N GLY A 132 12.42 8.35 -15.92
CA GLY A 132 11.28 9.06 -16.50
C GLY A 132 10.64 10.11 -15.58
N GLY A 133 11.21 10.38 -14.41
CA GLY A 133 10.61 11.22 -13.38
C GLY A 133 9.57 10.48 -12.53
N SER A 134 8.82 11.25 -11.74
CA SER A 134 7.80 10.74 -10.83
C SER A 134 6.59 10.16 -11.58
N ALA A 135 6.16 8.95 -11.21
CA ALA A 135 4.90 8.41 -11.73
C ALA A 135 3.69 9.22 -11.24
N ILE A 136 3.77 9.86 -10.07
CA ILE A 136 2.70 10.77 -9.57
C ILE A 136 2.53 11.92 -10.55
N GLU A 137 3.62 12.55 -10.99
CA GLU A 137 3.60 13.63 -11.98
C GLU A 137 3.15 13.12 -13.35
N ASN A 138 3.71 12.00 -13.81
CA ASN A 138 3.41 11.42 -15.11
C ASN A 138 1.97 10.90 -15.25
N LEU A 139 1.28 10.65 -14.13
CA LEU A 139 -0.14 10.30 -14.08
C LEU A 139 -1.06 11.51 -13.83
N GLY A 140 -0.49 12.71 -13.66
CA GLY A 140 -1.25 13.94 -13.39
C GLY A 140 -1.84 14.01 -11.98
N LEU A 141 -1.20 13.38 -11.00
CA LEU A 141 -1.71 13.23 -9.64
C LEU A 141 -1.17 14.27 -8.64
N SER A 142 -0.26 15.15 -9.06
CA SER A 142 0.37 16.16 -8.18
C SER A 142 -0.61 17.17 -7.60
N ASP A 143 -1.64 17.52 -8.37
CA ASP A 143 -2.62 18.57 -8.05
C ASP A 143 -3.99 18.02 -7.65
N VAL A 144 -4.08 16.74 -7.26
CA VAL A 144 -5.34 16.22 -6.72
C VAL A 144 -5.76 17.00 -5.46
N PRO A 145 -7.07 17.08 -5.15
CA PRO A 145 -7.57 17.79 -3.98
C PRO A 145 -7.01 17.31 -2.62
N ALA A 146 -7.47 17.94 -1.54
CA ALA A 146 -7.08 17.51 -0.20
C ALA A 146 -7.65 16.13 0.14
N PRO A 147 -7.01 15.34 1.03
CA PRO A 147 -7.57 14.09 1.50
C PRO A 147 -9.02 14.24 2.00
N GLY A 148 -9.91 13.37 1.55
CA GLY A 148 -11.35 13.38 1.82
C GLY A 148 -12.19 14.07 0.73
N ASP A 149 -11.59 14.94 -0.08
CA ASP A 149 -12.28 15.66 -1.15
C ASP A 149 -12.46 14.78 -2.39
N PRO A 150 -13.56 14.99 -3.16
CA PRO A 150 -13.82 14.24 -4.37
C PRO A 150 -12.88 14.67 -5.51
N TYR A 151 -12.60 13.75 -6.41
CA TYR A 151 -11.90 14.02 -7.67
C TYR A 151 -12.54 13.28 -8.83
N SER A 152 -12.27 13.74 -10.05
CA SER A 152 -12.60 13.05 -11.30
C SER A 152 -11.57 13.48 -12.35
N LEU A 153 -10.90 12.52 -12.98
CA LEU A 153 -9.89 12.79 -14.01
C LEU A 153 -9.77 11.61 -14.98
N THR A 154 -9.22 11.89 -16.16
CA THR A 154 -8.77 10.87 -17.10
C THR A 154 -7.27 10.70 -16.93
N LEU A 155 -6.84 9.52 -16.53
CA LEU A 155 -5.43 9.20 -16.41
C LEU A 155 -4.76 9.14 -17.79
N PRO A 156 -3.44 9.39 -17.87
CA PRO A 156 -2.65 9.10 -19.06
C PRO A 156 -2.67 7.63 -19.51
N THR A 157 -3.14 6.71 -18.66
CA THR A 157 -3.48 5.33 -19.04
C THR A 157 -4.64 5.25 -20.03
N GLY A 158 -5.43 6.33 -20.17
CA GLY A 158 -6.69 6.40 -20.90
C GLY A 158 -7.91 6.06 -20.05
N GLU A 159 -7.71 5.71 -18.77
CA GLU A 159 -8.80 5.36 -17.87
C GLU A 159 -9.45 6.60 -17.23
N GLU A 160 -10.78 6.64 -17.21
CA GLU A 160 -11.54 7.61 -16.43
C GLU A 160 -11.71 7.10 -14.99
N ILE A 161 -11.17 7.84 -14.02
CA ILE A 161 -11.27 7.51 -12.61
C ILE A 161 -11.92 8.64 -11.82
N SER A 162 -12.71 8.26 -10.83
CA SER A 162 -13.34 9.18 -9.87
C SER A 162 -13.50 8.50 -8.52
N GLY A 163 -13.58 9.32 -7.49
CA GLY A 163 -13.69 8.89 -6.10
C GLY A 163 -13.26 10.02 -5.18
N LYS A 164 -12.52 9.69 -4.12
CA LYS A 164 -11.98 10.64 -3.16
C LYS A 164 -10.49 10.45 -2.99
N VAL A 165 -9.78 11.53 -2.68
CA VAL A 165 -8.39 11.44 -2.26
C VAL A 165 -8.36 10.73 -0.90
N TRP A 166 -7.74 9.55 -0.83
CA TRP A 166 -7.68 8.72 0.38
C TRP A 166 -6.61 9.24 1.35
N PHE A 167 -5.41 9.52 0.83
CA PHE A 167 -4.32 10.14 1.57
C PHE A 167 -3.31 10.78 0.61
N ARG A 168 -2.47 11.65 1.17
CA ARG A 168 -1.29 12.21 0.49
C ARG A 168 -0.13 12.27 1.48
N SER A 169 1.06 11.99 1.00
CA SER A 169 2.33 12.26 1.68
C SER A 169 3.30 12.93 0.69
N ASN A 170 4.53 13.17 1.12
CA ASN A 170 5.57 13.70 0.21
C ASN A 170 5.94 12.70 -0.90
N HIS A 171 5.68 11.41 -0.68
CA HIS A 171 6.11 10.32 -1.57
C HIS A 171 4.95 9.55 -2.17
N GLN A 172 3.72 9.72 -1.69
CA GLN A 172 2.60 8.86 -2.08
C GLN A 172 1.30 9.64 -2.24
N VAL A 173 0.52 9.21 -3.23
CA VAL A 173 -0.89 9.61 -3.39
C VAL A 173 -1.74 8.35 -3.40
N GLY A 174 -2.74 8.31 -2.52
CA GLY A 174 -3.76 7.27 -2.50
C GLY A 174 -5.13 7.82 -2.90
N LEU A 175 -5.83 7.14 -3.79
CA LEU A 175 -7.14 7.52 -4.31
C LEU A 175 -8.12 6.36 -4.18
N THR A 176 -9.33 6.62 -3.68
CA THR A 176 -10.43 5.67 -3.85
C THR A 176 -10.92 5.75 -5.29
N VAL A 177 -11.27 4.62 -5.90
CA VAL A 177 -11.68 4.56 -7.30
C VAL A 177 -13.01 3.80 -7.41
N HIS A 178 -14.08 4.48 -7.82
CA HIS A 178 -15.43 3.89 -7.89
C HIS A 178 -15.50 2.61 -8.74
N ASN A 179 -14.81 2.59 -9.88
CA ASN A 179 -14.90 1.48 -10.84
C ASN A 179 -14.00 0.27 -10.50
N TYR A 180 -13.26 0.32 -9.39
CA TYR A 180 -12.35 -0.75 -8.97
C TYR A 180 -12.99 -1.78 -8.02
N ALA A 181 -14.29 -1.67 -7.76
CA ALA A 181 -15.01 -2.67 -6.98
C ALA A 181 -16.40 -2.94 -7.59
N GLU A 182 -16.92 -4.16 -7.44
CA GLU A 182 -18.31 -4.47 -7.81
C GLU A 182 -19.30 -3.69 -6.93
N HIS A 183 -18.96 -3.54 -5.65
CA HIS A 183 -19.69 -2.74 -4.67
C HIS A 183 -18.70 -1.87 -3.89
N GLY A 184 -18.92 -0.55 -3.89
CA GLY A 184 -18.06 0.40 -3.16
C GLY A 184 -17.00 1.05 -4.05
N GLU A 185 -15.75 1.01 -3.62
CA GLU A 185 -14.60 1.64 -4.30
C GLU A 185 -13.40 0.70 -4.21
N GLY A 186 -12.47 0.70 -5.17
CA GLY A 186 -11.13 0.17 -4.94
C GLY A 186 -10.16 1.27 -4.48
N LEU A 187 -8.87 0.93 -4.44
CA LEU A 187 -7.81 1.81 -3.98
C LEU A 187 -6.64 1.81 -4.98
N LEU A 188 -6.30 2.98 -5.50
CA LEU A 188 -5.06 3.22 -6.24
C LEU A 188 -4.06 3.90 -5.32
N ILE A 189 -2.85 3.34 -5.20
CA ILE A 189 -1.71 4.01 -4.57
C ILE A 189 -0.60 4.16 -5.60
N VAL A 190 -0.11 5.38 -5.78
CA VAL A 190 1.10 5.66 -6.56
C VAL A 190 2.12 6.26 -5.60
N ALA A 191 3.32 5.69 -5.60
CA ALA A 191 4.39 6.08 -4.70
C ALA A 191 5.71 6.26 -5.45
N ASP A 192 6.43 7.33 -5.12
CA ASP A 192 7.81 7.53 -5.55
C ASP A 192 8.76 6.89 -4.54
N GLN A 193 9.76 6.21 -5.07
CA GLN A 193 10.79 5.54 -4.32
C GLN A 193 12.08 6.37 -4.36
N PRO A 194 12.74 6.57 -3.21
CA PRO A 194 13.93 7.41 -3.14
C PRO A 194 15.11 6.82 -3.93
N ALA A 195 16.06 7.68 -4.30
CA ALA A 195 17.30 7.24 -4.91
C ALA A 195 18.18 6.47 -3.92
N ILE A 196 18.76 5.36 -4.39
CA ILE A 196 19.78 4.58 -3.69
C ILE A 196 21.00 4.52 -4.60
N ALA A 197 22.09 5.19 -4.23
CA ALA A 197 23.20 5.53 -5.13
C ALA A 197 23.68 4.40 -6.06
N ASP A 198 23.93 3.20 -5.51
CA ASP A 198 24.52 2.09 -6.28
C ASP A 198 23.48 1.05 -6.76
N VAL A 199 22.21 1.20 -6.38
CA VAL A 199 21.15 0.22 -6.67
C VAL A 199 20.06 0.81 -7.55
N ARG A 200 19.60 2.01 -7.21
CA ARG A 200 18.52 2.74 -7.86
C ARG A 200 18.88 4.24 -7.88
N PRO A 201 19.91 4.65 -8.64
CA PRO A 201 20.48 6.01 -8.57
C PRO A 201 19.49 7.13 -8.90
N ASP A 202 18.53 6.85 -9.78
CA ASP A 202 17.51 7.81 -10.21
C ASP A 202 16.21 7.69 -9.40
N GLY A 203 16.18 6.85 -8.36
CA GLY A 203 14.93 6.48 -7.68
C GLY A 203 14.03 5.65 -8.58
N GLY A 204 12.74 5.61 -8.23
CA GLY A 204 11.73 4.88 -8.98
C GLY A 204 10.34 5.31 -8.60
N SER A 205 9.35 4.62 -9.14
CA SER A 205 7.99 4.71 -8.66
C SER A 205 7.34 3.35 -8.70
N LEU A 206 6.29 3.17 -7.92
CA LEU A 206 5.43 2.00 -7.97
C LEU A 206 3.96 2.42 -8.01
N ALA A 207 3.13 1.53 -8.54
CA ALA A 207 1.69 1.66 -8.45
C ALA A 207 1.10 0.35 -7.94
N ILE A 208 0.15 0.48 -7.01
CA ILE A 208 -0.66 -0.62 -6.48
C ILE A 208 -2.12 -0.31 -6.77
N VAL A 209 -2.74 -1.17 -7.56
CA VAL A 209 -4.13 -1.07 -7.99
C VAL A 209 -4.92 -2.15 -7.26
N SER A 210 -5.53 -1.80 -6.12
CA SER A 210 -6.36 -2.72 -5.33
C SER A 210 -7.81 -2.67 -5.79
N THR A 211 -8.29 -3.80 -6.29
CA THR A 211 -9.66 -4.04 -6.73
C THR A 211 -10.37 -5.04 -5.83
N TYR A 212 -11.70 -5.01 -5.79
CA TYR A 212 -12.49 -5.84 -4.89
C TYR A 212 -13.68 -6.48 -5.61
N ASP A 213 -13.74 -7.81 -5.54
CA ASP A 213 -14.86 -8.64 -6.01
C ASP A 213 -15.21 -8.48 -7.50
N LEU A 214 -14.37 -7.82 -8.31
CA LEU A 214 -14.60 -7.63 -9.74
C LEU A 214 -14.58 -8.96 -10.52
N GLY A 215 -15.43 -9.02 -11.56
CA GLY A 215 -15.39 -10.10 -12.54
C GLY A 215 -14.15 -10.04 -13.44
N ALA A 216 -13.76 -11.20 -14.00
CA ALA A 216 -12.54 -11.35 -14.80
C ALA A 216 -12.41 -10.32 -15.94
N HIS A 217 -13.50 -10.03 -16.66
CA HIS A 217 -13.48 -9.06 -17.75
C HIS A 217 -13.11 -7.63 -17.29
N GLN A 218 -13.62 -7.19 -16.14
CA GLN A 218 -13.29 -5.87 -15.59
C GLN A 218 -11.86 -5.83 -15.07
N LEU A 219 -11.41 -6.90 -14.40
CA LEU A 219 -10.02 -7.05 -13.97
C LEU A 219 -9.05 -6.97 -15.14
N ASP A 220 -9.32 -7.70 -16.23
CA ASP A 220 -8.49 -7.70 -17.43
C ASP A 220 -8.45 -6.31 -18.09
N ALA A 221 -9.58 -5.60 -18.12
CA ALA A 221 -9.64 -4.25 -18.67
C ALA A 221 -8.76 -3.27 -17.87
N ILE A 222 -8.87 -3.28 -16.53
CA ILE A 222 -8.05 -2.45 -15.64
C ILE A 222 -6.58 -2.80 -15.83
N ARG A 223 -6.23 -4.09 -15.80
CA ARG A 223 -4.85 -4.55 -16.01
C ARG A 223 -4.30 -4.04 -17.34
N ASN A 224 -5.08 -4.11 -18.42
CA ASN A 224 -4.64 -3.66 -19.74
C ASN A 224 -4.38 -2.14 -19.82
N TYR A 225 -5.16 -1.30 -19.12
CA TYR A 225 -4.89 0.14 -19.05
C TYR A 225 -3.52 0.43 -18.44
N TRP A 226 -3.25 -0.19 -17.29
CA TRP A 226 -1.99 -0.02 -16.57
C TRP A 226 -0.81 -0.64 -17.31
N ASP A 227 -0.97 -1.84 -17.84
CA ASP A 227 0.08 -2.56 -18.55
C ASP A 227 0.51 -1.82 -19.82
N LYS A 228 -0.46 -1.31 -20.59
CA LYS A 228 -0.20 -0.51 -21.79
C LYS A 228 0.56 0.77 -21.47
N TRP A 229 0.07 1.55 -20.49
CA TRP A 229 0.74 2.79 -20.09
C TRP A 229 2.17 2.53 -19.61
N ARG A 230 2.35 1.50 -18.79
CA ARG A 230 3.67 1.09 -18.28
C ARG A 230 4.58 0.68 -19.42
N ALA A 231 4.12 -0.13 -20.37
CA ALA A 231 4.93 -0.57 -21.52
C ALA A 231 5.30 0.59 -22.47
N GLU A 232 4.41 1.57 -22.66
CA GLU A 232 4.67 2.74 -23.50
C GLU A 232 5.69 3.71 -22.86
N ASN A 233 5.62 3.92 -21.55
CA ASN A 233 6.46 4.89 -20.84
C ASN A 233 7.75 4.28 -20.25
N TYR A 234 7.74 2.97 -19.97
CA TYR A 234 8.81 2.23 -19.31
C TYR A 234 9.00 0.86 -19.98
N PRO A 235 9.44 0.80 -21.25
CA PRO A 235 9.48 -0.44 -22.03
C PRO A 235 10.45 -1.50 -21.49
N THR A 236 11.34 -1.14 -20.57
CA THR A 236 12.32 -2.03 -19.95
C THR A 236 11.94 -2.48 -18.54
N SER A 237 10.81 -2.03 -17.99
CA SER A 237 10.36 -2.48 -16.66
C SER A 237 9.57 -3.79 -16.74
N ASP A 238 9.47 -4.47 -15.60
CA ASP A 238 8.74 -5.73 -15.51
C ASP A 238 7.23 -5.55 -15.76
N PRO A 239 6.56 -6.60 -16.27
CA PRO A 239 5.11 -6.61 -16.44
C PRO A 239 4.32 -6.32 -15.18
N VAL A 240 3.06 -5.89 -15.38
CA VAL A 240 2.11 -5.81 -14.28
C VAL A 240 1.85 -7.22 -13.73
N HIS A 241 2.18 -7.39 -12.44
CA HIS A 241 1.90 -8.58 -11.64
C HIS A 241 0.45 -8.59 -11.20
#